data_AF-A0A1F8EA19-F1
#
_entry.id   AF-A0A1F8EA19-F1
#
_cell.length_a   1.000
_cell.length_b   1.000
_cell.length_c   1.000
_cell.angle_alpha   90.00
_cell.angle_beta   90.00
_cell.angle_gamma   90.00
#
_symmetry.space_group_name_H-M   'P 1'
#
loop_
_entity.id
_entity.type
_entity.pdbx_description
1 polymer ?
#
loop_
_entity_poly.entity_id
_entity_poly.type
_entity_poly.pdbx_seq_one_letter_code
_entity_poly.pdbx_strand_id
1 'polypeptide(L)'
;MNKLQRISLFVLRIGLGWVFFWAGITKVLNPAWSAEKFLQGAKTFPELFSWFASPGMLPITNFMNEWGLTLLGASLILGIFVRWSAPLGVLLMVLYYLPILKFPYPGFPSLNSFIVDEHIIYIAVLIVLAVFRAGNYWGLEKYFRKNK
;
A
#
# COMPACT_ATOMS: atom_id res chain seq x y z
N MET A 1 -16.27 -20.40 -4.63
CA MET A 1 -15.13 -20.13 -5.53
C MET A 1 -14.52 -21.43 -6.02
N ASN A 2 -14.38 -21.57 -7.34
CA ASN A 2 -13.70 -22.69 -8.00
C ASN A 2 -12.17 -22.61 -7.84
N LYS A 3 -11.43 -23.64 -8.29
CA LYS A 3 -9.98 -23.72 -8.13
C LYS A 3 -9.25 -22.55 -8.82
N LEU A 4 -9.64 -22.22 -10.05
CA LEU A 4 -9.03 -21.15 -10.83
C LEU A 4 -9.17 -19.79 -10.15
N GLN A 5 -10.37 -19.41 -9.70
CA GLN A 5 -10.63 -18.16 -8.98
C GLN A 5 -9.74 -18.02 -7.74
N ARG A 6 -9.56 -19.11 -6.98
CA ARG A 6 -8.70 -19.08 -5.79
C ARG A 6 -7.23 -18.90 -6.16
N ILE A 7 -6.77 -19.56 -7.22
CA ILE A 7 -5.40 -19.42 -7.72
C ILE A 7 -5.17 -17.97 -8.19
N SER A 8 -6.09 -17.40 -8.96
CA SER A 8 -6.00 -16.01 -9.41
C SER A 8 -5.90 -15.02 -8.25
N LEU A 9 -6.73 -15.16 -7.21
CA LEU A 9 -6.63 -14.30 -6.02
C LEU A 9 -5.32 -14.52 -5.25
N PHE A 10 -4.84 -15.76 -5.16
CA PHE A 10 -3.56 -16.06 -4.51
C PHE A 10 -2.40 -15.39 -5.25
N VAL A 11 -2.32 -15.56 -6.57
CA VAL A 11 -1.28 -14.92 -7.40
C VAL A 11 -1.34 -13.41 -7.27
N LEU A 12 -2.53 -12.82 -7.35
CA LEU A 12 -2.73 -11.38 -7.19
C LEU A 12 -2.29 -10.88 -5.80
N ARG A 13 -2.61 -11.64 -4.75
CA ARG A 13 -2.22 -11.34 -3.36
C ARG A 13 -0.70 -11.35 -3.19
N ILE A 14 -0.03 -12.39 -3.69
CA ILE A 14 1.42 -12.52 -3.61
C ILE A 14 2.11 -11.42 -4.44
N GLY A 15 1.66 -11.19 -5.67
CA GLY A 15 2.22 -10.18 -6.57
C GLY A 15 2.14 -8.77 -5.96
N LEU A 16 0.96 -8.35 -5.50
CA LEU A 16 0.81 -7.04 -4.85
C LEU A 16 1.54 -6.97 -3.51
N GLY A 17 1.52 -8.07 -2.73
CA GLY A 17 2.27 -8.16 -1.48
C GLY A 17 3.78 -7.97 -1.70
N TRP A 18 4.33 -8.52 -2.78
CA TRP A 18 5.73 -8.35 -3.15
C TRP A 18 6.07 -6.90 -3.49
N VAL A 19 5.21 -6.22 -4.27
CA VAL A 19 5.38 -4.80 -4.59
C VAL A 19 5.49 -3.96 -3.32
N PHE A 20 4.55 -4.12 -2.38
CA PHE A 20 4.59 -3.37 -1.12
C PHE A 20 5.74 -3.75 -0.22
N PHE A 21 6.05 -5.05 -0.11
CA PHE A 21 7.15 -5.52 0.73
C PHE A 21 8.47 -4.94 0.25
N TRP A 22 8.75 -5.02 -1.06
CA TRP A 22 9.96 -4.47 -1.65
C TRP A 22 10.03 -2.94 -1.51
N ALA A 23 8.91 -2.24 -1.77
CA ALA A 23 8.85 -0.79 -1.63
C ALA A 23 9.04 -0.33 -0.18
N GLY A 24 8.64 -1.11 0.82
CA GLY A 24 8.83 -0.81 2.23
C GLY A 24 10.23 -1.16 2.74
N ILE A 25 10.68 -2.39 2.51
CA ILE A 25 11.94 -2.90 3.08
C ILE A 25 13.15 -2.11 2.57
N THR A 26 13.11 -1.67 1.32
CA THR A 26 14.18 -0.82 0.75
C THR A 26 14.29 0.53 1.43
N LYS A 27 13.20 1.06 1.99
CA LYS A 27 13.20 2.30 2.78
C LYS A 27 13.73 2.04 4.18
N VAL A 28 13.27 0.98 4.85
CA VAL A 28 13.75 0.55 6.17
C VAL A 28 15.27 0.32 6.17
N LEU A 29 15.79 -0.28 5.10
CA LEU A 29 17.22 -0.60 4.97
C LEU A 29 18.07 0.58 4.48
N ASN A 30 17.47 1.72 4.15
CA ASN A 30 18.17 2.91 3.67
C ASN A 30 18.07 4.05 4.69
N PRO A 31 19.09 4.26 5.54
CA PRO A 31 19.08 5.33 6.54
C PRO A 31 18.97 6.75 5.95
N ALA A 32 19.28 6.92 4.67
CA ALA A 32 19.18 8.21 3.98
C ALA A 32 17.80 8.45 3.34
N TRP A 33 16.89 7.47 3.40
CA TRP A 33 15.54 7.64 2.87
C TRP A 33 14.72 8.61 3.73
N SER A 34 13.88 9.41 3.08
CA SER A 34 12.94 10.31 3.75
C SER A 34 11.73 10.59 2.85
N ALA A 35 10.54 10.69 3.43
CA ALA A 35 9.32 11.11 2.73
C ALA A 35 9.26 12.62 2.47
N GLU A 36 10.13 13.42 3.09
CA GLU A 36 10.05 14.88 3.10
C GLU A 36 9.91 15.50 1.70
N LYS A 37 10.81 15.15 0.76
CA LYS A 37 10.79 15.69 -0.60
C LYS A 37 9.49 15.35 -1.35
N PHE A 38 8.98 14.14 -1.13
CA PHE A 38 7.73 13.70 -1.73
C PHE A 38 6.54 14.51 -1.19
N LEU A 39 6.48 14.69 0.13
CA LEU A 39 5.41 15.42 0.82
C LEU A 39 5.43 16.93 0.50
N GLN A 40 6.61 17.56 0.48
CA GLN A 40 6.76 18.96 0.08
C GLN A 40 6.42 19.19 -1.40
N GLY A 41 6.49 18.15 -2.23
CA GLY A 41 6.11 18.19 -3.64
C GLY A 41 4.60 18.13 -3.91
N ALA A 42 3.78 17.99 -2.87
CA ALA A 42 2.34 17.74 -3.00
C ALA A 42 1.61 18.82 -3.81
N LYS A 43 0.75 18.37 -4.73
CA LYS A 43 -0.09 19.22 -5.60
C LYS A 43 -1.52 19.34 -5.08
N THR A 44 -2.07 18.27 -4.53
CA THR A 44 -3.38 18.28 -3.84
C THR A 44 -3.18 18.27 -2.33
N PHE A 45 -3.93 19.10 -1.61
CA PHE A 45 -3.81 19.33 -0.15
C PHE A 45 -2.38 19.67 0.35
N PRO A 46 -1.70 20.66 -0.25
CA PRO A 46 -0.30 20.96 0.09
C PRO A 46 -0.08 21.30 1.57
N GLU A 47 -1.04 21.94 2.25
CA GLU A 47 -0.96 22.27 3.67
C GLU A 47 -0.98 21.03 4.59
N LEU A 48 -1.78 20.02 4.23
CA LEU A 48 -1.81 18.75 4.98
C LEU A 48 -0.50 18.00 4.84
N PHE A 49 0.03 17.92 3.61
CA PHE A 49 1.29 17.21 3.35
C PHE A 49 2.51 17.98 3.86
N SER A 50 2.48 19.30 3.89
CA SER A 50 3.53 20.10 4.54
C SER A 50 3.53 19.92 6.06
N TRP A 51 2.35 19.72 6.69
CA TRP A 51 2.28 19.33 8.10
C TRP A 51 2.91 17.97 8.35
N PHE A 52 2.65 16.97 7.50
CA PHE A 52 3.34 15.67 7.59
C PHE A 52 4.86 15.79 7.37
N ALA A 53 5.30 16.74 6.56
CA ALA A 53 6.72 17.03 6.32
C ALA A 53 7.36 17.90 7.42
N SER A 54 6.59 18.39 8.40
CA SER A 54 7.11 19.26 9.44
C SER A 54 8.15 18.54 10.32
N PRO A 55 9.17 19.22 10.86
CA PRO A 55 10.24 18.57 11.62
C PRO A 55 9.77 17.72 12.80
N GLY A 56 8.65 18.08 13.43
CA GLY A 56 8.07 17.31 14.55
C GLY A 56 7.28 16.07 14.12
N MET A 57 6.73 16.05 12.90
CA MET A 57 5.89 14.95 12.40
C MET A 57 6.65 14.00 11.47
N LEU A 58 7.65 14.51 10.74
CA LEU A 58 8.40 13.77 9.75
C LEU A 58 8.97 12.42 10.25
N PRO A 59 9.53 12.30 11.48
CA PRO A 59 10.00 11.01 11.98
C PRO A 59 8.88 9.96 12.09
N ILE A 60 7.68 10.38 12.49
CA ILE A 60 6.50 9.51 12.59
C ILE A 60 6.04 9.12 11.18
N THR A 61 5.98 10.08 10.25
CA THR A 61 5.58 9.82 8.87
C THR A 61 6.54 8.85 8.18
N ASN A 62 7.86 9.02 8.36
CA ASN A 62 8.86 8.10 7.81
C ASN A 62 8.68 6.68 8.38
N PHE A 63 8.62 6.56 9.71
CA PHE A 63 8.44 5.26 10.37
C PHE A 63 7.15 4.56 9.94
N MET A 64 6.02 5.27 9.91
CA MET A 64 4.73 4.74 9.47
C MET A 64 4.75 4.31 8.01
N ASN A 65 5.46 5.03 7.14
CA ASN A 65 5.54 4.72 5.72
C ASN A 65 6.40 3.46 5.47
N GLU A 66 7.62 3.46 6.00
CA GLU A 66 8.58 2.37 5.91
C GLU A 66 7.98 1.05 6.41
N TRP A 67 7.50 1.05 7.65
CA TRP A 67 6.94 -0.16 8.27
C TRP A 67 5.53 -0.46 7.78
N GLY A 68 4.73 0.56 7.46
CA GLY A 68 3.39 0.37 6.92
C GLY A 68 3.42 -0.42 5.61
N LEU A 69 4.28 -0.04 4.66
CA LEU A 69 4.47 -0.79 3.42
C LEU A 69 5.04 -2.18 3.66
N THR A 70 6.07 -2.29 4.49
CA THR A 70 6.76 -3.57 4.76
C THR A 70 5.80 -4.59 5.38
N LEU A 71 5.07 -4.19 6.42
CA LEU A 71 4.13 -5.06 7.13
C LEU A 71 2.90 -5.38 6.28
N LEU A 72 2.41 -4.42 5.48
CA LEU A 72 1.34 -4.67 4.51
C LEU A 72 1.76 -5.73 3.49
N GLY A 73 2.95 -5.58 2.91
CA GLY A 73 3.50 -6.54 1.95
C GLY A 73 3.66 -7.93 2.56
N ALA A 74 4.27 -8.02 3.74
CA ALA A 74 4.43 -9.28 4.47
C ALA A 74 3.07 -9.93 4.80
N SER A 75 2.10 -9.16 5.27
CA SER A 75 0.72 -9.60 5.54
C SER A 75 0.08 -10.24 4.31
N LEU A 76 0.21 -9.60 3.14
CA LEU A 76 -0.33 -10.10 1.88
C LEU A 76 0.41 -11.35 1.39
N ILE A 77 1.74 -11.38 1.45
CA ILE A 77 2.54 -12.55 1.05
C ILE A 77 2.16 -13.76 1.91
N LEU A 78 2.24 -13.62 3.22
CA LEU A 78 1.93 -14.69 4.18
C LEU A 78 0.43 -15.02 4.20
N GLY A 79 -0.42 -14.10 3.75
CA GLY A 79 -1.86 -14.21 3.81
C GLY A 79 -2.38 -14.24 5.25
N ILE A 80 -1.81 -13.41 6.14
CA ILE A 80 -2.21 -13.30 7.55
C ILE A 80 -2.76 -11.89 7.77
N PHE A 81 -3.89 -11.73 8.47
CA PHE A 81 -4.50 -10.41 8.74
C PHE A 81 -4.84 -9.57 7.48
N VAL A 82 -4.97 -10.18 6.31
CA VAL A 82 -5.29 -9.49 5.04
C VAL A 82 -6.55 -8.62 5.16
N ARG A 83 -7.56 -9.07 5.90
CA ARG A 83 -8.79 -8.31 6.15
C ARG A 83 -8.54 -6.98 6.88
N TRP A 84 -7.55 -6.94 7.77
CA TRP A 84 -7.21 -5.76 8.56
C TRP A 84 -6.15 -4.90 7.86
N SER A 85 -5.18 -5.53 7.19
CA SER A 85 -4.14 -4.79 6.48
C SER A 85 -4.64 -4.15 5.19
N ALA A 86 -5.62 -4.75 4.50
CA ALA A 86 -6.10 -4.20 3.22
C ALA A 86 -6.73 -2.80 3.33
N PRO A 87 -7.63 -2.50 4.30
CA PRO A 87 -8.11 -1.13 4.50
C PRO A 87 -7.00 -0.12 4.83
N LEU A 88 -6.00 -0.52 5.62
CA LEU A 88 -4.84 0.33 5.91
C LEU A 88 -3.99 0.57 4.66
N GLY A 89 -3.82 -0.45 3.82
CA GLY A 89 -3.16 -0.30 2.53
C GLY A 89 -3.93 0.61 1.57
N VAL A 90 -5.26 0.55 1.56
CA VAL A 90 -6.10 1.47 0.78
C VAL A 90 -5.87 2.91 1.24
N LEU A 91 -5.92 3.16 2.54
CA LEU A 91 -5.63 4.48 3.11
C LEU A 91 -4.23 4.97 2.71
N LEU A 92 -3.22 4.11 2.83
CA LEU A 92 -1.86 4.44 2.45
C LEU A 92 -1.75 4.81 0.97
N MET A 93 -2.38 4.03 0.08
CA MET A 93 -2.36 4.33 -1.37
C MET A 93 -3.09 5.63 -1.71
N VAL A 94 -4.17 5.96 -1.00
CA VAL A 94 -4.82 7.28 -1.15
C VAL A 94 -3.86 8.39 -0.76
N LEU A 95 -3.14 8.24 0.36
CA LEU A 95 -2.13 9.21 0.81
C LEU A 95 -0.93 9.33 -0.14
N TYR A 96 -0.63 8.30 -0.94
CA TYR A 96 0.35 8.38 -2.01
C TYR A 96 -0.18 9.02 -3.30
N TYR A 97 -1.45 8.79 -3.62
CA TYR A 97 -2.08 9.31 -4.83
C TYR A 97 -2.35 10.82 -4.77
N LEU A 98 -2.80 11.33 -3.61
CA LEU A 98 -3.17 12.74 -3.47
C LEU A 98 -2.00 13.72 -3.71
N PRO A 99 -0.80 13.54 -3.14
CA PRO A 99 0.34 14.44 -3.38
C PRO A 99 0.70 14.58 -4.86
N ILE A 100 0.61 13.49 -5.63
CA ILE A 100 0.98 13.51 -7.04
C ILE A 100 -0.16 14.05 -7.92
N LEU A 101 -1.42 13.97 -7.49
CA LEU A 101 -2.56 14.38 -8.30
C LEU A 101 -2.52 15.87 -8.63
N LYS A 102 -2.34 16.18 -9.92
CA LYS A 102 -2.59 17.49 -10.53
C LYS A 102 -3.76 17.35 -11.50
N PHE A 103 -4.97 17.47 -10.95
CA PHE A 103 -6.18 17.15 -11.69
C PHE A 103 -6.19 17.73 -13.12
N PRO A 104 -6.50 16.91 -14.14
CA PRO A 104 -6.99 15.53 -14.06
C PRO A 104 -5.89 14.44 -14.14
N TYR A 105 -4.61 14.80 -14.09
CA TYR A 105 -3.49 13.87 -14.25
C TYR A 105 -2.73 13.65 -12.92
N PRO A 106 -2.39 12.42 -12.56
CA PRO A 106 -1.33 12.17 -11.59
C PRO A 106 -0.01 12.75 -12.14
N GLY A 107 0.86 13.21 -11.24
CA GLY A 107 2.05 13.99 -11.57
C GLY A 107 3.05 13.24 -12.45
N PHE A 108 4.05 13.97 -12.93
CA PHE A 108 5.10 13.44 -13.81
C PHE A 108 5.86 12.25 -13.18
N PRO A 109 6.22 11.20 -13.94
CA PRO A 109 6.13 11.06 -15.40
C PRO A 109 5.05 10.04 -15.80
N SER A 110 3.79 10.24 -15.43
CA SER A 110 2.73 9.35 -15.90
C SER A 110 2.28 9.72 -17.32
N LEU A 111 3.15 9.47 -18.31
CA LEU A 111 2.87 9.69 -19.75
C LEU A 111 1.65 8.90 -20.24
N ASN A 112 1.25 7.84 -19.52
CA ASN A 112 0.18 6.92 -19.89
C ASN A 112 -0.98 6.86 -18.88
N SER A 113 -1.07 7.79 -17.93
CA SER A 113 -2.11 7.76 -16.89
C SER A 113 -2.93 9.05 -16.87
N PHE A 114 -4.24 8.91 -17.05
CA PHE A 114 -5.23 9.90 -16.64
C PHE A 114 -5.51 9.72 -15.13
N ILE A 115 -6.71 10.03 -14.64
CA ILE A 115 -7.15 9.85 -13.24
C ILE A 115 -6.78 8.47 -12.63
N VAL A 116 -6.57 7.43 -13.44
CA VAL A 116 -6.19 6.09 -12.96
C VAL A 116 -4.71 5.85 -13.18
N ASP A 117 -3.96 5.77 -12.08
CA ASP A 117 -2.57 5.32 -12.03
C ASP A 117 -2.42 4.02 -11.22
N GLU A 118 -1.17 3.64 -10.95
CA GLU A 118 -0.84 2.45 -10.16
C GLU A 118 -1.45 2.47 -8.76
N HIS A 119 -1.55 3.61 -8.08
CA HIS A 119 -2.13 3.70 -6.74
C HIS A 119 -3.62 3.38 -6.76
N ILE A 120 -4.36 3.90 -7.75
CA ILE A 120 -5.78 3.58 -7.94
C ILE A 120 -5.97 2.09 -8.24
N ILE A 121 -5.11 1.51 -9.08
CA ILE A 121 -5.14 0.06 -9.37
C ILE A 121 -4.87 -0.74 -8.08
N TYR A 122 -3.88 -0.36 -7.29
CA TYR A 122 -3.55 -1.04 -6.03
C TYR A 122 -4.69 -0.94 -5.02
N ILE A 123 -5.37 0.21 -4.91
CA ILE A 123 -6.58 0.37 -4.08
C ILE A 123 -7.64 -0.63 -4.52
N ALA A 124 -7.96 -0.70 -5.82
CA ALA A 124 -8.97 -1.61 -6.33
C ALA A 124 -8.61 -3.08 -6.03
N VAL A 125 -7.35 -3.47 -6.22
CA VAL A 125 -6.87 -4.82 -5.89
C VAL A 125 -6.98 -5.11 -4.40
N LEU A 126 -6.58 -4.19 -3.52
CA LEU A 126 -6.69 -4.36 -2.07
C LEU A 126 -8.15 -4.54 -1.64
N ILE A 127 -9.08 -3.77 -2.22
CA ILE A 127 -10.52 -3.92 -1.98
C ILE A 127 -10.99 -5.31 -2.41
N VAL A 128 -10.61 -5.77 -3.61
CA VAL A 128 -10.92 -7.13 -4.09
C VAL A 128 -10.38 -8.18 -3.10
N LEU A 129 -9.12 -8.08 -2.70
CA LEU A 129 -8.50 -9.02 -1.75
C LEU A 129 -9.20 -9.01 -0.39
N ALA A 130 -9.67 -7.86 0.09
CA ALA A 130 -10.43 -7.71 1.32
C ALA A 130 -11.83 -8.36 1.22
N VAL A 131 -12.59 -8.02 0.17
CA VAL A 131 -13.95 -8.50 -0.07
C VAL A 131 -13.99 -10.02 -0.20
N PHE A 132 -13.07 -10.59 -0.99
CA PHE A 132 -13.00 -12.04 -1.17
C PHE A 132 -12.28 -12.77 -0.04
N ARG A 133 -11.80 -12.05 0.99
CA ARG A 133 -11.06 -12.57 2.14
C ARG A 133 -9.90 -13.47 1.69
N ALA A 134 -9.05 -12.93 0.82
CA ALA A 134 -8.02 -13.68 0.10
C ALA A 134 -6.97 -14.36 1.00
N GLY A 135 -6.85 -13.95 2.27
CA GLY A 135 -6.01 -14.64 3.27
C GLY A 135 -6.47 -16.08 3.56
N ASN A 136 -7.74 -16.41 3.31
CA ASN A 136 -8.26 -17.79 3.48
C ASN A 136 -7.82 -18.77 2.38
N TYR A 137 -7.27 -18.28 1.26
CA TYR A 137 -6.86 -19.11 0.13
C TYR A 137 -5.33 -19.23 0.11
N TRP A 138 -4.81 -20.40 0.51
CA TRP A 138 -3.36 -20.65 0.63
C TRP A 138 -2.63 -19.53 1.40
N GLY A 139 -3.27 -18.99 2.44
CA GLY A 139 -2.66 -18.09 3.41
C GLY A 139 -2.61 -18.76 4.77
N LEU A 140 -1.70 -18.27 5.62
CA LEU A 140 -1.50 -18.80 6.96
C LEU A 140 -2.60 -18.36 7.95
N GLU A 141 -3.55 -17.50 7.54
CA GLU A 141 -4.70 -17.06 8.35
C GLU A 141 -5.47 -18.25 8.99
N LYS A 142 -5.57 -19.38 8.30
CA LYS A 142 -6.26 -20.57 8.85
C LYS A 142 -5.54 -21.20 10.04
N TYR A 143 -4.22 -21.10 10.11
CA TYR A 143 -3.44 -21.66 11.23
C TYR A 143 -3.70 -20.86 12.51
N PHE A 144 -3.72 -19.52 12.41
CA PHE A 144 -4.02 -18.64 13.54
C PHE A 144 -5.48 -18.68 13.99
N ARG A 145 -6.42 -18.98 13.09
CA ARG A 145 -7.84 -19.10 13.42
C ARG A 145 -8.22 -20.43 14.08
N LYS A 146 -7.39 -21.48 13.95
CA LYS A 146 -7.66 -22.81 14.51
C LYS A 146 -7.25 -22.95 15.98
N ASN A 147 -6.44 -22.01 16.49
CA ASN A 147 -5.95 -21.98 17.87
C ASN A 147 -6.76 -21.02 18.77
N LYS A 148 -8.01 -20.72 18.41
CA LYS A 148 -9.02 -20.04 19.22
C LYS A 148 -10.31 -20.82 19.14
#